data_AF-A0A846NHR7-F1
#
_entry.id   AF-A0A846NHR7-F1
#
_cell.length_a   1.000
_cell.length_b   1.000
_cell.length_c   1.000
_cell.angle_alpha   90.00
_cell.angle_beta   90.00
_cell.angle_gamma   90.00
#
_symmetry.space_group_name_H-M   'P 1'
#
loop_
_entity.id
_entity.type
_entity.pdbx_description
1 polymer ?
#
loop_
_entity_poly.entity_id
_entity_poly.type
_entity_poly.pdbx_seq_one_letter_code
_entity_poly.pdbx_strand_id
1 'polypeptide(L)'
;MNSADPRKSILEVLREHPEGLTLLSLAKFSGLHRHTVTKYVHELLGAGIIFQRSVGVAKLCYLKEKFKNRSDEKKLLDTLKERRIGKKSQLKIISIVMIVTFLLSETAILAYQNTSLFNETNLSNLSKINTSPLTASYYPNMFPNAASVVNIPLDENINLSTINISTEKNVSNESSSVEISNETVLEFNETLNESEQVNKSTIDPNFTIPIITNETVEIPEKTSINFEIKLDYSEKITRGEIITVKTTVINTDSSTTRNVVLGWKIPDGFEIVSDNEKEFCGNLEPNDACMSEISLKTDVSTVLGINEIKVVVSYET
;
A
#
# COMPACT_ATOMS: atom_id res chain seq x y z
N MET A 1 -37.63 1.41 15.61
CA MET A 1 -36.53 0.74 14.88
C MET A 1 -35.28 0.84 15.74
N ASN A 2 -34.77 -0.27 16.26
CA ASN A 2 -33.49 -0.26 16.97
C ASN A 2 -32.44 0.31 16.02
N SER A 3 -31.79 1.41 16.41
CA SER A 3 -30.69 2.02 15.66
C SER A 3 -29.52 1.04 15.69
N ALA A 4 -29.58 0.00 14.86
CA ALA A 4 -28.50 -0.94 14.66
C ALA A 4 -27.26 -0.14 14.25
N ASP A 5 -26.10 -0.49 14.83
CA ASP A 5 -24.84 0.14 14.47
C ASP A 5 -24.67 0.03 12.93
N PRO A 6 -24.52 1.16 12.21
CA PRO A 6 -24.36 1.15 10.76
C PRO A 6 -23.26 0.20 10.27
N ARG A 7 -22.21 0.00 11.07
CA ARG A 7 -21.11 -0.93 10.74
C ARG A 7 -21.60 -2.37 10.70
N LYS A 8 -22.42 -2.77 11.67
CA LYS A 8 -22.95 -4.13 11.77
C LYS A 8 -23.83 -4.45 10.57
N SER A 9 -24.70 -3.50 10.17
CA SER A 9 -25.54 -3.66 8.99
C SER A 9 -24.72 -3.80 7.70
N ILE A 10 -23.65 -3.01 7.54
CA ILE A 10 -22.74 -3.14 6.38
C ILE A 10 -22.04 -4.52 6.38
N LEU A 11 -21.56 -4.98 7.53
CA LEU A 11 -20.88 -6.27 7.64
C LEU A 11 -21.82 -7.45 7.40
N GLU A 12 -23.06 -7.37 7.87
CA GLU A 12 -24.10 -8.38 7.62
C GLU A 12 -24.39 -8.50 6.12
N VAL A 13 -24.61 -7.39 5.43
CA VAL A 13 -24.79 -7.38 3.97
C VAL A 13 -23.56 -7.94 3.24
N LEU A 14 -22.34 -7.58 3.65
CA LEU A 14 -21.13 -8.12 3.03
C LEU A 14 -20.90 -9.62 3.30
N ARG A 15 -21.49 -10.20 4.36
CA ARG A 15 -21.46 -11.66 4.58
C ARG A 15 -22.41 -12.39 3.65
N GLU A 16 -23.56 -11.79 3.35
CA GLU A 16 -24.54 -12.34 2.42
C GLU A 16 -24.05 -12.26 0.97
N HIS A 17 -23.13 -11.33 0.68
CA HIS A 17 -22.59 -11.06 -0.66
C HIS A 17 -21.06 -11.20 -0.72
N PRO A 18 -20.52 -12.44 -0.71
CA PRO A 18 -19.07 -12.70 -0.76
C PRO A 18 -18.40 -12.25 -2.07
N GLU A 19 -19.17 -12.04 -3.14
CA GLU A 19 -18.73 -11.49 -4.43
C GLU A 19 -18.31 -10.01 -4.36
N GLY A 20 -18.61 -9.35 -3.24
CA GLY A 20 -18.32 -7.95 -2.98
C GLY A 20 -19.33 -7.01 -3.60
N LEU A 21 -19.52 -5.85 -2.96
CA LEU A 21 -20.56 -4.89 -3.33
C LEU A 21 -20.02 -3.49 -3.53
N THR A 22 -20.61 -2.75 -4.48
CA THR A 22 -20.35 -1.31 -4.60
C THR A 22 -20.94 -0.54 -3.42
N LEU A 23 -20.45 0.68 -3.18
CA LEU A 23 -21.03 1.58 -2.17
C LEU A 23 -22.53 1.85 -2.39
N LEU A 24 -22.96 1.90 -3.66
CA LEU A 24 -24.37 2.13 -4.00
C LEU A 24 -25.23 0.91 -3.66
N SER A 25 -24.75 -0.29 -4.00
CA SER A 25 -25.42 -1.54 -3.65
C SER A 25 -25.49 -1.71 -2.13
N LEU A 26 -24.40 -1.41 -1.41
CA LEU A 26 -24.38 -1.45 0.06
C LEU A 26 -25.42 -0.50 0.67
N ALA A 27 -25.56 0.73 0.15
CA ALA A 27 -26.60 1.65 0.62
C ALA A 27 -28.01 1.10 0.42
N LYS A 28 -28.26 0.48 -0.74
CA LYS A 28 -29.54 -0.15 -1.07
C LYS A 28 -29.86 -1.32 -0.14
N PHE A 29 -28.92 -2.24 0.05
CA PHE A 29 -29.14 -3.46 0.85
C PHE A 29 -29.14 -3.19 2.36
N SER A 30 -28.29 -2.28 2.85
CA SER A 30 -28.25 -1.95 4.28
C SER A 30 -29.35 -0.99 4.73
N GLY A 31 -30.08 -0.37 3.80
CA GLY A 31 -31.06 0.69 4.10
C GLY A 31 -30.43 1.99 4.62
N LEU A 32 -29.10 2.12 4.54
CA LEU A 32 -28.36 3.30 4.99
C LEU A 32 -28.22 4.32 3.85
N HIS A 33 -28.20 5.61 4.19
CA HIS A 33 -27.89 6.65 3.22
C HIS A 33 -26.47 6.50 2.65
N ARG A 34 -26.27 6.83 1.37
CA ARG A 34 -24.98 6.66 0.66
C ARG A 34 -23.79 7.27 1.42
N HIS A 35 -23.93 8.50 1.93
CA HIS A 35 -22.87 9.16 2.71
C HIS A 35 -22.54 8.42 4.02
N THR A 36 -23.56 7.86 4.68
CA THR A 36 -23.38 7.05 5.88
C THR A 36 -22.58 5.80 5.55
N VAL A 37 -22.95 5.09 4.48
CA VAL A 37 -22.20 3.92 4.01
C VAL A 37 -20.76 4.28 3.68
N THR A 38 -20.53 5.32 2.86
CA THR A 38 -19.16 5.76 2.51
C THR A 38 -18.32 6.02 3.74
N LYS A 39 -18.84 6.77 4.72
CA LYS A 39 -18.13 7.05 5.97
C LYS A 39 -17.73 5.77 6.71
N TYR A 40 -18.68 4.87 6.94
CA TYR A 40 -18.43 3.67 7.74
C TYR A 40 -17.63 2.61 6.98
N VAL A 41 -17.74 2.55 5.65
CA VAL A 41 -16.87 1.73 4.81
C VAL A 41 -15.42 2.18 4.93
N HIS A 42 -15.13 3.48 4.90
CA HIS A 42 -13.76 3.96 5.12
C HIS A 42 -13.25 3.67 6.54
N GLU A 43 -14.10 3.76 7.58
CA GLU A 43 -13.73 3.34 8.93
C GLU A 43 -13.37 1.84 8.98
N LEU A 44 -14.19 0.97 8.36
CA LEU A 44 -13.95 -0.47 8.31
C LEU A 44 -12.72 -0.84 7.47
N LEU A 45 -12.45 -0.08 6.40
CA LEU A 45 -11.27 -0.21 5.55
C LEU A 45 -10.00 0.14 6.34
N GLY A 46 -10.00 1.27 7.06
CA GLY A 46 -8.88 1.67 7.92
C GLY A 46 -8.66 0.71 9.11
N ALA A 47 -9.70 -0.01 9.53
CA ALA A 47 -9.60 -1.09 10.51
C ALA A 47 -9.08 -2.41 9.92
N GLY A 48 -8.96 -2.53 8.59
CA GLY A 48 -8.54 -3.74 7.90
C GLY A 48 -9.56 -4.89 7.94
N ILE A 49 -10.82 -4.60 8.29
CA ILE A 49 -11.92 -5.59 8.37
C ILE A 49 -12.45 -5.94 6.97
N ILE A 50 -12.54 -4.92 6.13
CA ILE A 50 -12.92 -5.05 4.73
C ILE A 50 -11.76 -4.61 3.84
N PHE A 51 -11.75 -5.05 2.60
CA PHE A 51 -10.84 -4.54 1.57
C PHE A 51 -11.64 -4.10 0.35
N GLN A 52 -11.04 -3.23 -0.47
CA GLN A 52 -11.64 -2.76 -1.72
C GLN A 52 -10.84 -3.25 -2.91
N ARG A 53 -11.53 -3.65 -3.98
CA ARG A 53 -10.94 -3.96 -5.28
C ARG A 53 -11.56 -3.05 -6.34
N SER A 54 -10.72 -2.52 -7.22
CA SER A 54 -11.19 -1.77 -8.40
C SER A 54 -11.62 -2.74 -9.50
N VAL A 55 -12.81 -2.55 -10.04
CA VAL A 55 -13.35 -3.29 -11.20
C VAL A 55 -13.91 -2.26 -12.17
N GLY A 56 -13.10 -1.91 -13.18
CA GLY A 56 -13.38 -0.78 -14.06
C GLY A 56 -13.46 0.54 -13.28
N VAL A 57 -14.54 1.29 -13.48
CA VAL A 57 -14.81 2.57 -12.78
C VAL A 57 -15.37 2.39 -11.36
N ALA A 58 -15.76 1.17 -10.99
CA ALA A 58 -16.38 0.88 -9.71
C ALA A 58 -15.38 0.31 -8.69
N LYS A 59 -15.64 0.56 -7.41
CA LYS A 59 -14.93 -0.08 -6.29
C LYS A 59 -15.88 -1.07 -5.60
N LEU A 60 -15.49 -2.33 -5.56
CA LEU A 60 -16.19 -3.39 -4.84
C LEU A 60 -15.57 -3.56 -3.46
N CYS A 61 -16.41 -3.61 -2.43
CA CYS A 61 -16.02 -3.83 -1.05
C CYS A 61 -16.23 -5.30 -0.69
N TYR A 62 -15.25 -5.92 -0.06
CA TYR A 62 -15.24 -7.33 0.32
C TYR A 62 -14.97 -7.49 1.80
N LEU A 63 -15.59 -8.47 2.43
CA LEU A 63 -15.23 -8.88 3.79
C LEU A 63 -13.93 -9.70 3.75
N LYS A 64 -12.95 -9.36 4.59
CA LYS A 64 -11.70 -10.13 4.66
C LYS A 64 -11.96 -11.48 5.36
N GLU A 65 -11.44 -12.56 4.80
CA GLU A 65 -11.76 -13.94 5.20
C GLU A 65 -11.52 -14.24 6.68
N LYS A 66 -10.50 -13.61 7.27
CA LYS A 66 -10.17 -13.70 8.71
C LYS A 66 -11.31 -13.24 9.63
N PHE A 67 -12.34 -12.58 9.09
CA PHE A 67 -13.50 -12.07 9.85
C PHE A 67 -14.82 -12.75 9.50
N LYS A 68 -14.78 -13.95 8.88
CA LYS A 68 -15.98 -14.78 8.77
C LYS A 68 -16.54 -15.20 10.15
N ASN A 69 -15.68 -15.28 11.18
CA ASN A 69 -16.07 -15.62 12.55
C ASN A 69 -16.66 -14.41 13.32
N ARG A 70 -17.86 -14.59 13.91
CA ARG A 70 -18.57 -13.54 14.67
C ARG A 70 -17.83 -13.05 15.92
N SER A 71 -16.95 -13.87 16.51
CA SER A 71 -16.21 -13.54 17.73
C SER A 71 -15.17 -12.43 17.52
N ASP A 72 -14.44 -12.51 16.41
CA ASP A 72 -13.31 -11.62 16.13
C ASP A 72 -13.81 -10.24 15.67
N GLU A 73 -14.92 -10.24 14.93
CA GLU A 73 -15.62 -9.01 14.56
C GLU A 73 -16.08 -8.22 15.79
N LYS A 74 -16.68 -8.89 16.79
CA LYS A 74 -17.17 -8.19 17.98
C LYS A 74 -16.02 -7.50 18.72
N LYS A 75 -14.90 -8.19 18.93
CA LYS A 75 -13.70 -7.62 19.57
C LYS A 75 -13.19 -6.39 18.82
N LEU A 76 -13.16 -6.43 17.49
CA LEU A 76 -12.70 -5.30 16.68
C LEU A 76 -13.69 -4.12 16.69
N LEU A 77 -14.99 -4.39 16.59
CA LEU A 77 -16.01 -3.34 16.69
C LEU A 77 -15.96 -2.64 18.05
N ASP A 78 -15.75 -3.40 19.12
CA ASP A 78 -15.57 -2.85 20.47
C ASP A 78 -14.30 -1.99 20.54
N THR A 79 -13.19 -2.46 19.96
CA THR A 79 -11.93 -1.69 19.86
C THR A 79 -12.11 -0.37 19.09
N LEU A 80 -12.88 -0.39 17.98
CA LEU A 80 -13.18 0.81 17.19
C LEU A 80 -14.08 1.80 17.94
N LYS A 81 -15.03 1.29 18.73
CA LYS A 81 -15.90 2.10 19.58
C LYS A 81 -15.10 2.78 20.69
N GLU A 82 -14.16 2.07 21.29
CA GLU A 82 -13.31 2.58 22.36
C GLU A 82 -12.34 3.66 21.86
N ARG A 83 -11.71 3.48 20.69
CA ARG A 83 -10.88 4.52 20.05
C ARG A 83 -11.65 5.82 19.80
N ARG A 84 -12.95 5.75 19.50
CA ARG A 84 -13.79 6.94 19.27
C ARG A 84 -14.07 7.71 20.57
N ILE A 85 -14.15 7.02 21.71
CA ILE A 85 -14.38 7.64 23.02
C ILE A 85 -13.10 8.32 23.52
N GLY A 86 -11.94 7.68 23.34
CA GLY A 86 -10.64 8.23 23.73
C GLY A 86 -10.34 9.58 23.10
N LYS A 87 -10.55 9.74 21.78
CA LYS A 87 -10.29 11.01 21.08
C LYS A 87 -11.21 12.15 21.52
N LYS A 88 -12.48 11.86 21.85
CA LYS A 88 -13.42 12.88 22.37
C LYS A 88 -13.08 13.31 23.79
N SER A 89 -12.54 12.41 24.61
CA SER A 89 -12.08 12.75 25.96
C SER A 89 -10.82 13.62 25.92
N GLN A 90 -9.84 13.27 25.09
CA GLN A 90 -8.62 14.05 24.90
C GLN A 90 -8.91 15.50 24.46
N LEU A 91 -9.84 15.69 23.52
CA LEU A 91 -10.22 17.05 23.08
C LEU A 91 -10.86 17.89 24.21
N LYS A 92 -11.66 17.26 25.08
CA LYS A 92 -12.23 17.93 26.25
C LYS A 92 -11.16 18.29 27.27
N ILE A 93 -10.20 17.39 27.52
CA ILE A 93 -9.08 17.65 28.45
C ILE A 93 -8.22 18.80 27.91
N ILE A 94 -7.85 18.79 26.64
CA ILE A 94 -7.09 19.88 26.00
C ILE A 94 -7.85 21.21 26.11
N SER A 95 -9.16 21.20 25.88
CA SER A 95 -10.00 22.40 26.03
C SER A 95 -10.03 22.91 27.47
N ILE A 96 -10.11 22.02 28.48
CA ILE A 96 -10.09 22.40 29.89
C ILE A 96 -8.72 22.96 30.27
N VAL A 97 -7.63 22.31 29.85
CA VAL A 97 -6.26 22.77 30.11
C VAL A 97 -6.03 24.16 29.52
N MET A 98 -6.48 24.42 28.28
CA MET A 98 -6.41 25.75 27.65
C MET A 98 -7.18 26.83 28.41
N ILE A 99 -8.37 26.51 28.93
CA ILE A 99 -9.15 27.46 29.74
C ILE A 99 -8.45 27.75 31.06
N VAL A 100 -7.90 26.71 31.73
CA VAL A 100 -7.19 26.88 33.01
C VAL A 100 -5.90 27.68 32.82
N THR A 101 -5.11 27.42 31.78
CA THR A 101 -3.91 28.22 31.50
C THR A 101 -4.25 29.68 31.15
N PHE A 102 -5.34 29.92 30.43
CA PHE A 102 -5.81 31.28 30.15
C PHE A 102 -6.18 32.03 31.43
N LEU A 103 -6.95 31.42 32.34
CA LEU A 103 -7.34 32.03 33.60
C LEU A 103 -6.16 32.29 34.56
N LEU A 104 -5.12 31.46 34.53
CA LEU A 104 -3.93 31.67 35.37
C LEU A 104 -3.03 32.79 34.84
N SER A 105 -3.02 33.06 33.52
CA SER A 105 -2.15 34.06 32.91
C SER A 105 -2.42 35.50 33.38
N GLU A 106 -3.64 35.83 33.78
CA GLU A 106 -3.99 37.18 34.28
C GLU A 106 -3.38 37.49 35.65
N THR A 107 -3.11 36.47 36.48
CA THR A 107 -2.51 36.68 37.81
C THR A 107 -1.02 37.00 37.78
N ALA A 108 -0.31 36.61 36.71
CA ALA A 108 1.13 36.88 36.57
C ALA A 108 1.43 38.36 36.22
N ILE A 109 0.51 39.04 35.54
CA ILE A 109 0.71 40.44 35.09
C ILE A 109 0.64 41.42 36.27
N LEU A 110 -0.23 41.17 37.25
CA LEU A 110 -0.34 42.01 38.46
C LEU A 110 0.87 41.87 39.40
N ALA A 111 1.52 40.71 39.45
CA ALA A 111 2.76 40.54 40.21
C ALA A 111 3.96 41.24 39.54
N TYR A 112 3.96 41.35 38.20
CA TYR A 112 5.04 41.96 37.44
C TYR A 112 4.99 43.51 37.42
N GLN A 113 3.80 44.11 37.58
CA GLN A 113 3.68 45.57 37.66
C GLN A 113 4.20 46.17 38.97
N ASN A 114 4.28 45.39 40.06
CA ASN A 114 4.81 45.87 41.34
C ASN A 114 6.34 45.84 41.46
N THR A 115 7.06 45.23 40.52
CA THR A 115 8.54 45.19 40.51
C THR A 115 9.18 46.12 39.49
N SER A 116 8.41 46.82 38.64
CA SER A 116 8.94 47.68 37.58
C SER A 116 8.76 49.18 37.78
N LEU A 117 8.34 49.62 38.98
CA LEU A 117 8.29 51.06 39.33
C LEU A 117 9.68 51.71 39.57
N PHE A 118 10.76 50.97 39.32
CA PHE A 118 12.13 51.50 39.21
C PHE A 118 12.87 50.85 38.03
N ASN A 119 12.41 51.06 36.80
CA ASN A 119 13.37 51.44 35.75
C ASN A 119 12.68 52.05 34.53
N GLU A 120 13.11 53.26 34.26
CA GLU A 120 12.72 54.14 33.17
C GLU A 120 13.07 53.59 31.78
N THR A 121 12.14 53.89 30.86
CA THR A 121 12.35 54.46 29.52
C THR A 121 13.09 53.69 28.42
N ASN A 122 12.59 53.94 27.20
CA ASN A 122 13.15 53.63 25.89
C ASN A 122 13.07 52.18 25.42
N LEU A 123 12.05 51.87 24.61
CA LEU A 123 12.28 51.68 23.17
C LEU A 123 10.97 51.63 22.39
N SER A 124 10.73 52.70 21.64
CA SER A 124 9.86 52.71 20.48
C SER A 124 10.52 51.95 19.32
N ASN A 125 9.69 51.29 18.51
CA ASN A 125 9.94 50.75 17.16
C ASN A 125 10.42 49.29 17.07
N LEU A 126 9.53 48.39 16.62
CA LEU A 126 9.68 47.73 15.30
C LEU A 126 8.43 46.94 14.85
N SER A 127 7.92 47.34 13.68
CA SER A 127 7.26 46.57 12.58
C SER A 127 6.65 45.18 12.86
N LYS A 128 5.34 44.93 12.66
CA LYS A 128 4.61 44.70 11.38
C LYS A 128 5.28 43.74 10.37
N ILE A 129 4.85 42.46 10.34
CA ILE A 129 4.79 41.57 9.14
C ILE A 129 3.68 40.52 9.40
N ASN A 130 2.47 40.68 8.84
CA ASN A 130 1.91 40.07 7.62
C ASN A 130 1.95 38.53 7.52
N THR A 131 0.75 37.93 7.59
CA THR A 131 0.44 36.51 7.39
C THR A 131 -0.24 36.29 6.02
N SER A 132 0.01 35.15 5.39
CA SER A 132 -0.81 34.61 4.28
C SER A 132 -0.75 33.07 4.28
N PRO A 133 -1.88 32.35 4.11
CA PRO A 133 -1.88 30.89 4.04
C PRO A 133 -1.91 30.40 2.58
N LEU A 134 -1.09 29.41 2.25
CA LEU A 134 -1.16 28.68 0.98
C LEU A 134 -1.87 27.34 1.19
N THR A 135 -2.95 27.16 0.44
CA THR A 135 -3.70 25.91 0.23
C THR A 135 -3.02 25.04 -0.82
N ALA A 136 -2.81 23.75 -0.52
CA ALA A 136 -2.47 22.73 -1.51
C ALA A 136 -3.49 21.57 -1.45
N SER A 137 -4.04 21.24 -2.62
CA SER A 137 -5.07 20.21 -2.84
C SER A 137 -4.43 18.86 -3.16
N TYR A 138 -5.01 17.80 -2.59
CA TYR A 138 -4.53 16.42 -2.59
C TYR A 138 -5.36 15.53 -3.52
N TYR A 139 -4.72 14.66 -4.31
CA TYR A 139 -5.34 13.52 -5.01
C TYR A 139 -4.36 12.33 -5.08
N PRO A 140 -4.78 11.11 -4.71
CA PRO A 140 -4.05 9.91 -5.07
C PRO A 140 -4.90 8.91 -5.88
N ASN A 141 -4.27 8.27 -6.86
CA ASN A 141 -4.75 7.06 -7.51
C ASN A 141 -3.65 5.98 -7.44
N MET A 142 -4.01 4.76 -7.04
CA MET A 142 -3.10 3.61 -7.01
C MET A 142 -3.82 2.31 -7.42
N PHE A 143 -3.16 1.55 -8.32
CA PHE A 143 -3.45 0.18 -8.75
C PHE A 143 -2.47 -0.82 -8.08
N PRO A 144 -2.76 -2.13 -7.98
CA PRO A 144 -1.84 -3.14 -7.42
C PRO A 144 -1.21 -4.08 -8.50
N ASN A 145 0.10 -4.32 -8.42
CA ASN A 145 0.86 -5.37 -9.12
C ASN A 145 1.77 -6.13 -8.14
N ALA A 146 2.27 -7.31 -8.54
CA ALA A 146 3.25 -8.09 -7.77
C ALA A 146 4.50 -7.25 -7.50
N ALA A 147 5.02 -7.28 -6.27
CA ALA A 147 6.07 -6.40 -5.80
C ALA A 147 7.19 -7.20 -5.12
N SER A 148 8.43 -7.02 -5.57
CA SER A 148 9.61 -7.33 -4.77
C SER A 148 9.96 -6.09 -3.93
N VAL A 149 10.24 -6.29 -2.64
CA VAL A 149 10.58 -5.21 -1.69
C VAL A 149 11.97 -5.48 -1.15
N VAL A 150 12.89 -4.56 -1.39
CA VAL A 150 14.24 -4.57 -0.78
C VAL A 150 14.27 -3.53 0.34
N ASN A 151 14.78 -3.93 1.50
CA ASN A 151 14.94 -3.06 2.68
C ASN A 151 16.43 -2.73 2.85
N ILE A 152 16.77 -1.45 3.00
CA ILE A 152 18.14 -1.00 3.32
C ILE A 152 18.06 -0.04 4.52
N PRO A 153 18.71 -0.34 5.65
CA PRO A 153 18.80 0.57 6.79
C PRO A 153 19.85 1.67 6.54
N LEU A 154 19.53 2.93 6.86
CA LEU A 154 20.51 4.03 6.90
C LEU A 154 21.19 4.12 8.27
N ASP A 155 22.49 3.85 8.34
CA ASP A 155 23.32 4.10 9.54
C ASP A 155 24.15 5.39 9.40
N GLU A 156 24.34 6.11 10.51
CA GLU A 156 24.95 7.46 10.51
C GLU A 156 26.49 7.50 10.47
N ASN A 157 27.22 6.38 10.30
CA ASN A 157 28.70 6.46 10.38
C ASN A 157 29.51 5.31 9.75
N ILE A 158 29.33 5.02 8.45
CA ILE A 158 30.16 4.02 7.75
C ILE A 158 30.59 4.54 6.38
N ASN A 159 31.90 4.48 6.10
CA ASN A 159 32.49 4.78 4.79
C ASN A 159 31.86 3.93 3.67
N LEU A 160 31.54 4.59 2.56
CA LEU A 160 31.10 4.03 1.28
C LEU A 160 31.54 2.58 1.01
N SER A 161 30.57 1.65 1.00
CA SER A 161 30.77 0.31 0.46
C SER A 161 29.63 -0.03 -0.50
N THR A 162 30.00 -0.48 -1.70
CA THR A 162 29.08 -1.05 -2.69
C THR A 162 28.51 -2.35 -2.11
N ILE A 163 27.23 -2.35 -1.73
CA ILE A 163 26.56 -3.57 -1.24
C ILE A 163 25.87 -4.25 -2.42
N ASN A 164 26.48 -5.29 -2.96
CA ASN A 164 25.83 -6.20 -3.90
C ASN A 164 24.93 -7.15 -3.08
N ILE A 165 23.61 -6.96 -3.15
CA ILE A 165 22.65 -7.86 -2.49
C ILE A 165 22.09 -8.81 -3.54
N SER A 166 22.68 -10.00 -3.63
CA SER A 166 22.11 -11.14 -4.33
C SER A 166 21.11 -11.86 -3.41
N THR A 167 19.88 -12.05 -3.90
CA THR A 167 18.82 -12.78 -3.21
C THR A 167 19.21 -14.25 -3.05
N GLU A 168 19.81 -14.64 -1.91
CA GLU A 168 20.21 -16.03 -1.64
C GLU A 168 19.00 -16.93 -1.33
N LYS A 169 18.83 -17.98 -2.13
CA LYS A 169 17.93 -19.12 -1.86
C LYS A 169 18.77 -20.25 -1.24
N ASN A 170 18.43 -20.69 -0.03
CA ASN A 170 18.94 -21.93 0.55
C ASN A 170 18.46 -23.12 -0.31
N VAL A 171 19.40 -23.87 -0.89
CA VAL A 171 19.16 -25.15 -1.56
C VAL A 171 19.99 -26.23 -0.85
N SER A 172 19.31 -27.25 -0.36
CA SER A 172 19.90 -28.53 0.03
C SER A 172 19.92 -29.47 -1.18
N ASN A 173 21.08 -30.10 -1.40
CA ASN A 173 21.45 -31.04 -2.45
C ASN A 173 20.52 -32.26 -2.61
N GLU A 174 20.36 -32.77 -3.83
CA GLU A 174 20.95 -34.05 -4.26
C GLU A 174 20.92 -34.22 -5.79
N SER A 175 21.98 -34.87 -6.29
CA SER A 175 22.31 -35.08 -7.71
C SER A 175 21.60 -36.27 -8.33
N SER A 176 21.29 -36.23 -9.63
CA SER A 176 21.65 -37.31 -10.56
C SER A 176 21.54 -36.85 -12.02
N SER A 177 22.25 -37.59 -12.87
CA SER A 177 22.87 -37.25 -14.15
C SER A 177 22.12 -37.75 -15.40
N VAL A 178 22.30 -37.04 -16.55
CA VAL A 178 22.56 -37.58 -17.93
C VAL A 178 21.37 -38.34 -18.62
N GLU A 179 20.94 -38.20 -19.88
CA GLU A 179 21.45 -37.70 -21.17
C GLU A 179 20.28 -37.54 -22.20
N ILE A 180 20.36 -36.52 -23.07
CA ILE A 180 20.16 -36.46 -24.54
C ILE A 180 18.88 -37.04 -25.25
N SER A 181 18.27 -36.12 -26.03
CA SER A 181 17.61 -36.25 -27.37
C SER A 181 16.17 -36.76 -27.53
N ASN A 182 15.27 -35.91 -28.05
CA ASN A 182 14.95 -35.83 -29.49
C ASN A 182 13.84 -34.79 -29.73
N GLU A 183 14.10 -33.86 -30.66
CA GLU A 183 13.07 -33.06 -31.33
C GLU A 183 12.22 -33.96 -32.22
N THR A 184 10.91 -33.74 -32.22
CA THR A 184 10.09 -34.05 -33.39
C THR A 184 9.01 -32.99 -33.53
N VAL A 185 9.22 -32.17 -34.57
CA VAL A 185 8.26 -31.29 -35.20
C VAL A 185 7.08 -32.13 -35.70
N LEU A 186 5.84 -31.77 -35.37
CA LEU A 186 4.71 -32.05 -36.24
C LEU A 186 3.69 -30.91 -36.22
N GLU A 187 3.59 -30.34 -37.40
CA GLU A 187 2.70 -29.33 -37.93
C GLU A 187 1.26 -29.87 -37.96
N PHE A 188 0.29 -29.10 -37.45
CA PHE A 188 -1.13 -29.37 -37.66
C PHE A 188 -1.77 -28.17 -38.37
N ASN A 189 -1.81 -28.27 -39.69
CA ASN A 189 -2.78 -27.56 -40.52
C ASN A 189 -4.00 -28.47 -40.65
N GLU A 190 -5.19 -27.96 -40.34
CA GLU A 190 -6.33 -28.02 -41.27
C GLU A 190 -7.52 -27.20 -40.75
N THR A 191 -7.99 -26.34 -41.66
CA THR A 191 -9.28 -25.68 -41.66
C THR A 191 -10.17 -26.49 -42.60
N LEU A 192 -11.41 -26.84 -42.20
CA LEU A 192 -12.64 -26.55 -42.97
C LEU A 192 -13.90 -27.20 -42.34
N ASN A 193 -14.93 -26.35 -42.25
CA ASN A 193 -16.32 -26.52 -42.69
C ASN A 193 -17.30 -27.55 -42.09
N GLU A 194 -18.38 -26.93 -41.59
CA GLU A 194 -19.81 -27.09 -41.94
C GLU A 194 -20.59 -28.38 -41.65
N SER A 195 -21.74 -28.08 -41.01
CA SER A 195 -23.09 -28.58 -41.27
C SER A 195 -23.66 -29.69 -40.40
N GLU A 196 -24.77 -29.28 -39.77
CA GLU A 196 -25.97 -30.02 -39.36
C GLU A 196 -26.05 -31.50 -39.70
N GLN A 197 -26.39 -32.34 -38.72
CA GLN A 197 -27.79 -32.79 -38.55
C GLN A 197 -27.97 -33.68 -37.31
N VAL A 198 -29.15 -33.49 -36.74
CA VAL A 198 -29.82 -34.28 -35.71
C VAL A 198 -29.83 -35.76 -36.10
N ASN A 199 -29.36 -36.65 -35.20
CA ASN A 199 -29.88 -38.00 -35.16
C ASN A 199 -29.90 -38.62 -33.76
N LYS A 200 -31.04 -39.26 -33.52
CA LYS A 200 -31.49 -39.97 -32.34
C LYS A 200 -30.83 -41.36 -32.30
N SER A 201 -30.06 -41.66 -31.26
CA SER A 201 -29.52 -43.00 -30.96
C SER A 201 -29.81 -43.29 -29.49
N THR A 202 -30.75 -44.18 -29.15
CA THR A 202 -30.57 -45.63 -28.98
C THR A 202 -29.45 -45.92 -27.97
N ILE A 203 -29.88 -46.31 -26.77
CA ILE A 203 -29.07 -46.62 -25.60
C ILE A 203 -28.65 -48.09 -25.70
N ASP A 204 -27.37 -48.33 -25.97
CA ASP A 204 -26.73 -49.64 -25.78
C ASP A 204 -26.17 -49.74 -24.35
N PRO A 205 -26.43 -50.84 -23.61
CA PRO A 205 -25.88 -51.05 -22.28
C PRO A 205 -24.58 -51.85 -22.37
N ASN A 206 -23.48 -51.20 -22.74
CA ASN A 206 -22.14 -51.74 -22.44
C ASN A 206 -21.09 -50.63 -22.35
N PHE A 207 -21.22 -49.78 -21.33
CA PHE A 207 -20.27 -48.71 -21.04
C PHE A 207 -19.25 -49.22 -20.02
N THR A 208 -18.09 -49.68 -20.50
CA THR A 208 -16.94 -49.93 -19.65
C THR A 208 -16.35 -48.59 -19.24
N ILE A 209 -16.41 -48.27 -17.96
CA ILE A 209 -15.94 -47.02 -17.37
C ILE A 209 -14.41 -46.94 -17.61
N PRO A 210 -13.89 -45.95 -18.35
CA PRO A 210 -12.46 -45.76 -18.46
C PRO A 210 -11.92 -45.38 -17.07
N ILE A 211 -10.89 -46.10 -16.64
CA ILE A 211 -10.15 -45.79 -15.42
C ILE A 211 -9.57 -44.38 -15.60
N ILE A 212 -10.12 -43.44 -14.84
CA ILE A 212 -9.61 -42.07 -14.75
C ILE A 212 -8.29 -42.19 -14.00
N THR A 213 -7.20 -42.25 -14.75
CA THR A 213 -5.86 -42.04 -14.21
C THR A 213 -5.78 -40.57 -13.83
N ASN A 214 -5.82 -40.29 -12.53
CA ASN A 214 -5.69 -38.95 -11.99
C ASN A 214 -4.27 -38.44 -12.28
N GLU A 215 -4.05 -37.86 -13.45
CA GLU A 215 -2.87 -37.04 -13.70
C GLU A 215 -2.96 -35.84 -12.76
N THR A 216 -2.06 -35.83 -11.77
CA THR A 216 -1.83 -34.67 -10.92
C THR A 216 -1.36 -33.54 -11.84
N VAL A 217 -2.28 -32.62 -12.16
CA VAL A 217 -1.94 -31.38 -12.85
C VAL A 217 -1.01 -30.60 -11.93
N GLU A 218 0.29 -30.66 -12.22
CA GLU A 218 1.28 -29.86 -11.53
C GLU A 218 0.97 -28.40 -11.81
N ILE A 219 0.53 -27.69 -10.76
CA ILE A 219 0.30 -26.25 -10.82
C ILE A 219 1.68 -25.63 -11.13
N PRO A 220 1.84 -24.92 -12.26
CA PRO A 220 3.14 -24.38 -12.64
C PRO A 220 3.66 -23.50 -11.51
N GLU A 221 4.82 -23.89 -10.96
CA GLU A 221 5.47 -23.17 -9.87
C GLU A 221 5.78 -21.76 -10.35
N LYS A 222 5.24 -20.76 -9.63
CA LYS A 222 5.41 -19.35 -9.98
C LYS A 222 6.90 -19.01 -9.95
N THR A 223 7.50 -18.86 -11.11
CA THR A 223 8.91 -18.46 -11.27
C THR A 223 9.10 -17.04 -10.71
N SER A 224 10.00 -16.93 -9.74
CA SER A 224 10.37 -15.65 -9.14
C SER A 224 11.50 -15.03 -9.96
N ILE A 225 11.24 -13.91 -10.60
CA ILE A 225 12.26 -13.14 -11.34
C ILE A 225 13.23 -12.49 -10.35
N ASN A 226 14.52 -12.49 -10.67
CA ASN A 226 15.59 -11.89 -9.86
C ASN A 226 16.04 -10.53 -10.43
N PHE A 227 16.19 -9.55 -9.55
CA PHE A 227 16.66 -8.21 -9.89
C PHE A 227 17.81 -7.82 -8.99
N GLU A 228 18.86 -7.23 -9.56
CA GLU A 228 19.88 -6.52 -8.78
C GLU A 228 19.47 -5.05 -8.67
N ILE A 229 19.31 -4.56 -7.44
CA ILE A 229 18.86 -3.20 -7.16
C ILE A 229 20.00 -2.44 -6.48
N LYS A 230 20.44 -1.35 -7.11
CA LYS A 230 21.44 -0.43 -6.58
C LYS A 230 20.76 0.87 -6.18
N LEU A 231 21.05 1.35 -4.99
CA LEU A 231 20.55 2.61 -4.48
C LEU A 231 21.74 3.53 -4.24
N ASP A 232 21.69 4.73 -4.82
CA ASP A 232 22.72 5.76 -4.71
C ASP A 232 22.10 7.01 -4.06
N TYR A 233 22.65 7.38 -2.91
CA TYR A 233 22.19 8.51 -2.10
C TYR A 233 23.36 9.07 -1.28
N SER A 234 23.22 10.33 -0.85
CA SER A 234 24.24 10.98 -0.02
C SER A 234 24.34 10.31 1.36
N GLU A 235 25.57 10.05 1.82
CA GLU A 235 25.84 9.44 3.13
C GLU A 235 25.22 10.22 4.30
N LYS A 236 25.06 11.54 4.14
CA LYS A 236 24.50 12.43 5.16
C LYS A 236 23.35 13.22 4.57
N ILE A 237 22.25 13.22 5.31
CA ILE A 237 21.04 13.97 4.99
C ILE A 237 20.84 14.97 6.11
N THR A 238 20.86 16.27 5.81
CA THR A 238 20.53 17.29 6.80
C THR A 238 19.06 17.72 6.65
N ARG A 239 18.46 18.20 7.74
CA ARG A 239 17.05 18.64 7.75
C ARG A 239 16.88 19.93 6.96
N GLY A 240 15.85 19.98 6.12
CA GLY A 240 15.53 21.14 5.29
C GLY A 240 16.29 21.19 3.96
N GLU A 241 17.25 20.28 3.73
CA GLU A 241 17.92 20.13 2.44
C GLU A 241 17.10 19.30 1.47
N ILE A 242 17.32 19.57 0.18
CA ILE A 242 16.84 18.73 -0.90
C ILE A 242 17.96 17.77 -1.25
N ILE A 243 17.68 16.48 -1.13
CA ILE A 243 18.59 15.39 -1.49
C ILE A 243 18.10 14.70 -2.76
N THR A 244 19.03 14.19 -3.55
CA THR A 244 18.73 13.40 -4.73
C THR A 244 19.01 11.94 -4.45
N VAL A 245 18.05 11.07 -4.73
CA VAL A 245 18.17 9.62 -4.56
C VAL A 245 18.00 8.97 -5.93
N LYS A 246 18.96 8.15 -6.32
CA LYS A 246 18.95 7.42 -7.59
C LYS A 246 18.86 5.93 -7.31
N THR A 247 18.11 5.21 -8.13
CA THR A 247 18.11 3.75 -8.12
C THR A 247 18.35 3.22 -9.51
N THR A 248 19.12 2.14 -9.60
CA THR A 248 19.35 1.36 -10.81
C THR A 248 18.87 -0.05 -10.56
N VAL A 249 17.94 -0.53 -11.37
CA VAL A 249 17.42 -1.90 -11.32
C VAL A 249 17.88 -2.64 -12.56
N ILE A 250 18.58 -3.77 -12.35
CA ILE A 250 19.16 -4.59 -13.41
C ILE A 250 18.43 -5.94 -13.41
N ASN A 251 17.94 -6.37 -14.56
CA ASN A 251 17.38 -7.71 -14.73
C ASN A 251 18.52 -8.72 -14.77
N THR A 252 18.68 -9.54 -13.71
CA THR A 252 19.73 -10.57 -13.65
C THR A 252 19.23 -11.94 -14.09
N ASP A 253 17.95 -12.04 -14.47
CA ASP A 253 17.37 -13.27 -14.98
C ASP A 253 17.73 -13.49 -16.46
N SER A 254 17.63 -14.73 -16.89
CA SER A 254 17.86 -15.18 -18.27
C SER A 254 16.73 -14.83 -19.24
N SER A 255 15.58 -14.38 -18.72
CA SER A 255 14.38 -14.07 -19.51
C SER A 255 14.04 -12.57 -19.48
N THR A 256 13.39 -12.10 -20.54
CA THR A 256 12.90 -10.72 -20.63
C THR A 256 11.73 -10.51 -19.68
N THR A 257 11.85 -9.54 -18.77
CA THR A 257 10.75 -9.19 -17.87
C THR A 257 9.90 -8.08 -18.48
N ARG A 258 8.57 -8.22 -18.43
CA ARG A 258 7.65 -7.28 -19.09
C ARG A 258 7.06 -6.26 -18.11
N ASN A 259 6.78 -5.07 -18.64
CA ASN A 259 6.06 -4.00 -17.94
C ASN A 259 6.61 -3.70 -16.53
N VAL A 260 7.93 -3.55 -16.45
CA VAL A 260 8.63 -3.20 -15.22
C VAL A 260 8.31 -1.76 -14.84
N VAL A 261 7.89 -1.57 -13.59
CA VAL A 261 7.57 -0.27 -12.99
C VAL A 261 8.31 -0.15 -11.67
N LEU A 262 9.08 0.91 -11.52
CA LEU A 262 9.73 1.26 -10.26
C LEU A 262 8.79 2.17 -9.47
N GLY A 263 8.71 1.96 -8.16
CA GLY A 263 7.95 2.81 -7.25
C GLY A 263 8.74 3.11 -6.00
N TRP A 264 8.64 4.35 -5.53
CA TRP A 264 9.31 4.80 -4.31
C TRP A 264 8.37 4.72 -3.11
N LYS A 265 8.88 4.18 -2.00
CA LYS A 265 8.19 4.21 -0.71
C LYS A 265 9.09 4.90 0.30
N ILE A 266 8.67 6.10 0.67
CA ILE A 266 9.44 7.06 1.44
C ILE A 266 8.88 7.13 2.87
N PRO A 267 9.72 7.27 3.90
CA PRO A 267 9.28 7.39 5.29
C PRO A 267 8.61 8.73 5.59
N ASP A 268 7.87 8.78 6.70
CA ASP A 268 7.20 9.99 7.15
C ASP A 268 8.23 11.12 7.43
N GLY A 269 7.88 12.36 7.07
CA GLY A 269 8.74 13.53 7.22
C GLY A 269 9.56 13.88 5.97
N PHE A 270 9.56 13.02 4.95
CA PHE A 270 10.14 13.31 3.65
C PHE A 270 9.04 13.62 2.63
N GLU A 271 9.32 14.57 1.74
CA GLU A 271 8.42 15.00 0.67
C GLU A 271 9.14 14.92 -0.67
N ILE A 272 8.50 14.36 -1.71
CA ILE A 272 9.06 14.40 -3.07
C ILE A 272 8.85 15.80 -3.64
N VAL A 273 9.94 16.46 -4.02
CA VAL A 273 9.90 17.82 -4.60
C VAL A 273 9.96 17.80 -6.12
N SER A 274 10.68 16.84 -6.70
CA SER A 274 10.74 16.65 -8.15
C SER A 274 10.61 15.18 -8.50
N ASP A 275 10.07 14.95 -9.69
CA ASP A 275 9.89 13.65 -10.34
C ASP A 275 8.70 12.83 -9.86
N ASN A 276 8.41 11.77 -10.61
CA ASN A 276 7.26 10.91 -10.39
C ASN A 276 7.59 9.89 -9.30
N GLU A 277 6.64 9.64 -8.40
CA GLU A 277 6.69 8.52 -7.43
C GLU A 277 6.90 7.15 -8.09
N LYS A 278 6.64 7.06 -9.40
CA LYS A 278 6.74 5.85 -10.19
C LYS A 278 7.40 6.13 -11.53
N GLU A 279 8.27 5.22 -11.94
CA GLU A 279 8.97 5.25 -13.22
C GLU A 279 8.62 3.99 -14.03
N PHE A 280 8.25 4.16 -15.30
CA PHE A 280 7.90 3.05 -16.19
C PHE A 280 9.10 2.65 -17.04
N CYS A 281 9.66 1.47 -16.77
CA CYS A 281 10.86 0.96 -17.43
C CYS A 281 10.57 0.14 -18.70
N GLY A 282 9.31 -0.18 -18.97
CA GLY A 282 8.96 -1.04 -20.11
C GLY A 282 9.40 -2.48 -19.92
N ASN A 283 9.92 -3.10 -20.98
CA ASN A 283 10.42 -4.47 -20.92
C ASN A 283 11.94 -4.43 -20.71
N LEU A 284 12.47 -5.22 -19.79
CA LEU A 284 13.90 -5.33 -19.51
C LEU A 284 14.42 -6.67 -20.01
N GLU A 285 15.31 -6.65 -20.99
CA GLU A 285 16.03 -7.85 -21.46
C GLU A 285 17.06 -8.32 -20.41
N PRO A 286 17.62 -9.54 -20.53
CA PRO A 286 18.67 -10.00 -19.64
C PRO A 286 19.87 -9.03 -19.61
N ASN A 287 20.23 -8.58 -18.40
CA ASN A 287 21.25 -7.56 -18.11
C ASN A 287 20.88 -6.11 -18.50
N ASP A 288 19.66 -5.85 -18.96
CA ASP A 288 19.19 -4.46 -19.12
C ASP A 288 19.00 -3.81 -17.76
N ALA A 289 19.22 -2.49 -17.74
CA ALA A 289 19.10 -1.66 -16.57
C ALA A 289 18.07 -0.53 -16.77
N CYS A 290 17.27 -0.28 -15.74
CA CYS A 290 16.41 0.88 -15.64
C CYS A 290 16.87 1.78 -14.50
N MET A 291 16.85 3.08 -14.70
CA MET A 291 17.21 4.07 -13.69
C MET A 291 16.01 4.94 -13.33
N SER A 292 15.86 5.23 -12.04
CA SER A 292 14.89 6.21 -11.55
C SER A 292 15.58 7.13 -10.56
N GLU A 293 15.24 8.42 -10.60
CA GLU A 293 15.80 9.48 -9.78
C GLU A 293 14.66 10.30 -9.19
N ILE A 294 14.77 10.63 -7.90
CA ILE A 294 13.82 11.49 -7.20
C ILE A 294 14.56 12.51 -6.36
N SER A 295 13.98 13.70 -6.21
CA SER A 295 14.44 14.68 -5.22
C SER A 295 13.53 14.69 -4.01
N LEU A 296 14.11 14.44 -2.84
CA LEU A 296 13.43 14.43 -1.55
C LEU A 296 13.79 15.67 -0.76
N LYS A 297 12.82 16.30 -0.11
CA LYS A 297 13.02 17.33 0.90
C LYS A 297 12.67 16.78 2.26
N THR A 298 13.54 17.03 3.23
CA THR A 298 13.31 16.65 4.62
C THR A 298 12.60 17.77 5.37
N ASP A 299 11.55 17.44 6.10
CA ASP A 299 10.87 18.37 7.00
C ASP A 299 11.62 18.48 8.34
N VAL A 300 11.45 19.60 9.04
CA VAL A 300 11.92 19.78 10.43
C VAL A 300 11.30 18.76 11.39
N SER A 301 10.16 18.19 11.03
CA SER A 301 9.48 17.12 11.78
C SER A 301 10.09 15.72 11.58
N THR A 302 11.00 15.55 10.63
CA THR A 302 11.63 14.25 10.32
C THR A 302 12.36 13.70 11.55
N VAL A 303 12.06 12.46 11.93
CA VAL A 303 12.71 11.79 13.06
C VAL A 303 14.18 11.56 12.72
N LEU A 304 15.10 11.99 13.59
CA LEU A 304 16.54 11.72 13.43
C LEU A 304 16.83 10.24 13.69
N GLY A 305 17.80 9.68 12.96
CA GLY A 305 18.20 8.29 13.05
C GLY A 305 17.84 7.48 11.81
N ILE A 306 17.81 6.15 11.98
CA ILE A 306 17.65 5.18 10.90
C ILE A 306 16.24 5.30 10.29
N ASN A 307 16.18 5.85 9.08
CA ASN A 307 15.00 5.87 8.24
C ASN A 307 15.24 4.99 7.02
N GLU A 308 14.22 4.29 6.51
CA GLU A 308 14.36 3.38 5.37
C GLU A 308 13.67 3.96 4.14
N ILE A 309 14.43 4.27 3.09
CA ILE A 309 13.90 4.54 1.76
C ILE A 309 13.80 3.20 1.02
N LYS A 310 12.62 2.86 0.50
CA LYS A 310 12.38 1.59 -0.19
C LYS A 310 12.05 1.80 -1.64
N VAL A 311 12.64 0.96 -2.49
CA VAL A 311 12.27 0.84 -3.90
C VAL A 311 11.44 -0.43 -4.06
N VAL A 312 10.32 -0.28 -4.75
CA VAL A 312 9.38 -1.36 -5.06
C VAL A 312 9.41 -1.59 -6.56
N VAL A 313 9.77 -2.81 -6.97
CA VAL A 313 9.76 -3.20 -8.39
C VAL A 313 8.51 -4.01 -8.65
N SER A 314 7.69 -3.55 -9.59
CA SER A 314 6.50 -4.24 -10.06
C SER A 314 6.65 -4.66 -11.51
N TYR A 315 6.19 -5.86 -11.86
CA TYR A 315 6.33 -6.40 -13.21
C TYR A 315 5.18 -7.36 -13.55
N GLU A 316 5.03 -7.66 -14.84
CA GLU A 316 4.11 -8.66 -15.36
C GLU A 316 4.87 -9.99 -15.55
N THR A 317 4.34 -11.04 -14.95
CA THR A 317 4.78 -12.44 -15.12
C THR A 317 3.96 -13.13 -16.19
#